data_AF-A0A484D9Z1-F1
#
_entry.id   AF-A0A484D9Z1-F1
#
_cell.length_a   1.000
_cell.length_b   1.000
_cell.length_c   1.000
_cell.angle_alpha   90.00
_cell.angle_beta   90.00
_cell.angle_gamma   90.00
#
_symmetry.space_group_name_H-M   'P 1'
#
loop_
_entity.id
_entity.type
_entity.pdbx_description
1 polymer ?
#
loop_
_entity_poly.entity_id
_entity_poly.type
_entity_poly.pdbx_seq_one_letter_code
_entity_poly.pdbx_strand_id
1 'polypeptide(L)'
;MTAKIGKYHIGKNILTLTNSFNIGDENITLENYDDWFNYLNTTDPSEVKSLNLKTCNLQTFLDQSASGTGLAFIVFTEAVIKMPGSQVWAVLFFVMLFSLGLSSMFGNLEGVLTPLLDLHMIPPWIPKEIFTGLICLTSFTVALIFTLGSGNYWLEIFNSYVGSMPLLIIAFFEIISVVYIYGINKFNDDIEWMSGRRPNIYWQATWRFISPLMLLVVFVAYVVVEAEKQPTYNAWNPDYVRKILQ
;
A
#
# COMPACT_ATOMS: atom_id res chain seq x y z
N MET A 1 14.98 1.03 12.94
CA MET A 1 13.95 1.99 13.40
C MET A 1 13.16 1.42 14.57
N THR A 2 12.51 0.29 14.34
CA THR A 2 11.98 -0.68 15.32
C THR A 2 12.86 -0.87 16.56
N ALA A 3 14.14 -1.22 16.40
CA ALA A 3 15.05 -1.43 17.54
C ALA A 3 15.29 -0.20 18.43
N LYS A 4 15.16 1.04 17.91
CA LYS A 4 15.41 2.28 18.67
C LYS A 4 14.16 2.75 19.43
N ILE A 5 12.97 2.46 18.89
CA ILE A 5 11.67 2.74 19.53
C ILE A 5 11.40 1.73 20.65
N GLY A 6 11.72 0.45 20.42
CA GLY A 6 11.70 -0.58 21.47
C GLY A 6 12.61 -0.20 22.65
N LYS A 7 13.85 0.24 22.37
CA LYS A 7 14.78 0.73 23.39
C LYS A 7 14.27 1.96 24.17
N TYR A 8 13.48 2.84 23.55
CA TYR A 8 12.92 4.02 24.24
C TYR A 8 11.82 3.64 25.24
N HIS A 9 10.92 2.73 24.87
CA HIS A 9 9.88 2.26 25.77
C HIS A 9 10.40 1.36 26.89
N ILE A 10 11.36 0.48 26.57
CA ILE A 10 12.06 -0.30 27.60
C ILE A 10 12.81 0.66 28.54
N GLY A 11 13.44 1.71 28.03
CA GLY A 11 14.03 2.77 28.86
C GLY A 11 13.03 3.46 29.80
N LYS A 12 11.78 3.67 29.37
CA LYS A 12 10.72 4.24 30.21
C LYS A 12 10.22 3.25 31.28
N ASN A 13 10.12 1.97 30.95
CA ASN A 13 9.82 0.91 31.92
C ASN A 13 10.94 0.77 32.95
N ILE A 14 12.21 0.83 32.52
CA ILE A 14 13.39 0.88 33.40
C ILE A 14 13.27 2.06 34.37
N LEU A 15 13.07 3.28 33.88
CA LEU A 15 12.90 4.47 34.72
C LEU A 15 11.74 4.33 35.72
N THR A 16 10.65 3.68 35.34
CA THR A 16 9.49 3.48 36.23
C THR A 16 9.80 2.47 37.33
N LEU A 17 10.50 1.38 36.99
CA LEU A 17 10.97 0.37 37.95
C LEU A 17 12.04 0.92 38.90
N THR A 18 13.01 1.68 38.38
CA THR A 18 14.07 2.29 39.18
C THR A 18 13.49 3.28 40.19
N ASN A 19 12.48 4.07 39.79
CA ASN A 19 11.80 5.02 40.68
C ASN A 19 10.90 4.34 41.72
N SER A 20 10.22 3.23 41.39
CA SER A 20 9.37 2.53 42.36
C SER A 20 10.17 1.75 43.39
N PHE A 21 11.24 1.07 42.95
CA PHE A 21 12.10 0.25 43.81
C PHE A 21 13.31 0.99 44.38
N ASN A 22 13.45 2.30 44.11
CA ASN A 22 14.54 3.17 44.55
C ASN A 22 15.94 2.59 44.27
N ILE A 23 16.09 1.99 43.09
CA ILE A 23 17.35 1.39 42.62
C ILE A 23 18.21 2.52 42.04
N GLY A 24 19.55 2.40 42.08
CA GLY A 24 20.42 3.41 41.47
C GLY A 24 20.24 3.49 39.95
N ASP A 25 20.14 4.71 39.42
CA ASP A 25 20.19 5.00 37.98
C ASP A 25 21.52 4.47 37.41
N GLU A 26 21.49 3.33 36.70
CA GLU A 26 22.57 2.59 35.99
C GLU A 26 22.56 1.07 36.28
N ASN A 27 21.88 0.61 37.34
CA ASN A 27 21.89 -0.82 37.71
C ASN A 27 21.03 -1.70 36.76
N ILE A 28 20.00 -1.10 36.15
CA ILE A 28 19.14 -1.75 35.16
C ILE A 28 19.46 -1.15 33.79
N THR A 29 20.06 -1.95 32.92
CA THR A 29 20.36 -1.58 31.52
C THR A 29 19.43 -2.30 30.56
N LEU A 30 19.42 -1.87 29.29
CA LEU A 30 18.60 -2.49 28.24
C LEU A 30 18.91 -3.98 28.01
N GLU A 31 20.13 -4.41 28.34
CA GLU A 31 20.58 -5.81 28.17
C GLU A 31 20.21 -6.68 29.37
N ASN A 32 20.10 -6.08 30.57
CA ASN A 32 19.82 -6.78 31.83
C ASN A 32 18.37 -6.59 32.31
N TYR A 33 17.52 -5.99 31.46
CA TYR A 33 16.14 -5.66 31.81
C TYR A 33 15.29 -6.91 32.05
N ASP A 34 15.39 -7.92 31.18
CA ASP A 34 14.56 -9.12 31.27
C ASP A 34 14.89 -9.93 32.54
N ASP A 35 16.16 -9.99 32.92
CA ASP A 35 16.61 -10.68 34.13
C ASP A 35 16.16 -9.95 35.41
N TRP A 36 16.29 -8.62 35.46
CA TRP A 36 15.77 -7.80 36.56
C TRP A 36 14.26 -7.82 36.66
N PHE A 37 13.57 -7.80 35.52
CA PHE A 37 12.11 -7.89 35.47
C PHE A 37 11.63 -9.22 36.05
N ASN A 38 12.27 -10.34 35.69
CA ASN A 38 11.94 -11.65 36.25
C ASN A 38 12.26 -11.74 37.74
N TYR A 39 13.37 -11.15 38.20
CA TYR A 39 13.73 -11.09 39.61
C TYR A 39 12.70 -10.30 40.44
N LEU A 40 12.33 -9.09 40.00
CA LEU A 40 11.36 -8.23 40.70
C LEU A 40 9.93 -8.82 40.64
N ASN A 41 9.56 -9.47 39.54
CA ASN A 41 8.28 -10.16 39.42
C ASN A 41 8.17 -11.37 40.36
N THR A 42 9.30 -12.03 40.66
CA THR A 42 9.35 -13.15 41.62
C THR A 42 9.33 -12.66 43.07
N THR A 43 9.96 -11.51 43.33
CA THR A 43 10.12 -10.97 44.69
C THR A 43 8.85 -10.25 45.16
N ASP A 44 8.29 -9.35 44.34
CA ASP A 44 7.14 -8.50 44.69
C ASP A 44 6.13 -8.38 43.53
N PRO A 45 5.34 -9.44 43.24
CA PRO A 45 4.44 -9.48 42.09
C PRO A 45 3.29 -8.45 42.15
N SER A 46 2.89 -8.02 43.35
CA SER A 46 1.81 -7.05 43.54
C SER A 46 2.19 -5.62 43.14
N GLU A 47 3.44 -5.20 43.42
CA GLU A 47 3.94 -3.88 43.01
C GLU A 47 4.22 -3.83 41.51
N VAL A 48 4.86 -4.86 40.95
CA VAL A 48 5.14 -4.93 39.50
C VAL A 48 3.85 -4.87 38.67
N LYS A 49 2.78 -5.52 39.14
CA LYS A 49 1.47 -5.50 38.47
C LYS A 49 0.76 -4.15 38.59
N SER A 50 1.04 -3.37 39.66
CA SER A 50 0.49 -2.02 39.85
C SER A 50 1.09 -0.99 38.89
N LEU A 51 2.32 -1.23 38.42
CA LEU A 51 3.09 -0.29 37.59
C LEU A 51 2.64 -0.25 36.12
N ASN A 52 1.66 -1.08 35.70
CA ASN A 52 1.08 -1.09 34.35
C ASN A 52 2.15 -0.96 33.24
N LEU A 53 3.20 -1.78 33.33
CA LEU A 53 4.33 -1.73 32.41
C LEU A 53 3.86 -1.98 30.99
N LYS A 54 4.25 -1.10 30.06
CA LYS A 54 3.88 -1.27 28.66
C LYS A 54 4.70 -2.40 28.05
N THR A 55 4.02 -3.46 27.62
CA THR A 55 4.63 -4.54 26.84
C THR A 55 4.94 -4.02 25.44
N CYS A 56 6.21 -3.80 25.13
CA CYS A 56 6.63 -3.30 23.84
C CYS A 56 7.22 -4.42 23.00
N ASN A 57 6.35 -5.10 22.25
CA ASN A 57 6.79 -6.09 21.27
C ASN A 57 6.96 -5.44 19.90
N LEU A 58 8.15 -5.60 19.33
CA LEU A 58 8.51 -5.10 18.01
C LEU A 58 7.58 -5.59 16.91
N GLN A 59 7.15 -6.85 17.02
CA GLN A 59 6.28 -7.50 16.06
C GLN A 59 4.91 -6.83 16.04
N THR A 60 4.37 -6.49 17.21
CA THR A 60 3.09 -5.77 17.33
C THR A 60 3.17 -4.37 16.74
N PHE A 61 4.31 -3.66 16.88
CA PHE A 61 4.49 -2.37 16.21
C PHE A 61 4.60 -2.49 14.69
N LEU A 62 5.23 -3.56 14.19
CA LEU A 62 5.34 -3.83 12.74
C LEU A 62 4.01 -4.24 12.13
N ASP A 63 3.24 -5.09 12.80
CA ASP A 63 1.92 -5.53 12.35
C ASP A 63 0.88 -4.40 12.46
N GLN A 64 1.08 -3.46 13.40
CA GLN A 64 0.30 -2.23 13.54
C GLN A 64 0.81 -1.10 12.63
N SER A 65 1.98 -1.28 11.98
CA SER A 65 2.51 -0.32 11.00
C SER A 65 1.79 -0.48 9.67
N ALA A 66 0.97 0.53 9.36
CA ALA A 66 0.11 0.70 8.20
C ALA A 66 0.60 0.08 6.87
N SER A 67 -0.28 -0.67 6.22
CA SER A 67 -0.25 -0.90 4.77
C SER A 67 -0.74 0.32 4.00
N GLY A 68 -0.22 0.55 2.79
CA GLY A 68 -0.70 1.61 1.90
C GLY A 68 -0.15 3.01 2.22
N THR A 69 -1.01 4.02 2.24
CA THR A 69 -0.62 5.44 2.35
C THR A 69 0.04 5.79 3.70
N GLY A 70 -0.35 5.12 4.79
CA GLY A 70 0.25 5.34 6.11
C GLY A 70 1.73 4.98 6.19
N LEU A 71 2.21 4.03 5.36
CA LEU A 71 3.62 3.68 5.31
C LEU A 71 4.49 4.86 4.83
N ALA A 72 4.08 5.53 3.76
CA ALA A 72 4.83 6.65 3.19
C ALA A 72 4.69 7.94 4.02
N PHE A 73 3.50 8.23 4.57
CA PHE A 73 3.26 9.52 5.23
C PHE A 73 3.47 9.50 6.75
N ILE A 74 3.42 8.35 7.41
CA ILE A 74 3.59 8.22 8.86
C ILE A 74 4.94 7.58 9.18
N VAL A 75 5.18 6.36 8.68
CA VAL A 75 6.39 5.61 9.03
C VAL A 75 7.63 6.28 8.44
N PHE A 76 7.59 6.66 7.17
CA PHE A 76 8.76 7.28 6.53
C PHE A 76 9.09 8.67 7.10
N THR A 77 8.08 9.50 7.37
CA THR A 77 8.30 10.85 7.93
C THR A 77 8.88 10.78 9.35
N GLU A 78 8.41 9.84 10.18
CA GLU A 78 9.02 9.57 11.49
C GLU A 78 10.48 9.12 11.39
N ALA A 79 10.84 8.40 10.32
CA ALA A 79 12.21 7.98 10.08
C ALA A 79 13.10 9.17 9.68
N VAL A 80 12.62 10.02 8.77
CA VAL A 80 13.35 11.18 8.24
C VAL A 80 13.69 12.20 9.34
N ILE A 81 12.78 12.45 10.28
CA ILE A 81 13.01 13.38 11.39
C ILE A 81 14.19 12.95 12.27
N LYS A 82 14.50 11.65 12.33
CA LYS A 82 15.59 11.09 13.16
C LYS A 82 16.95 11.10 12.46
N MET A 83 17.04 11.48 11.18
CA MET A 83 18.29 11.58 10.45
C MET A 83 18.93 12.97 10.63
N PRO A 84 20.27 13.08 10.70
CA PRO A 84 20.95 14.37 10.68
C PRO A 84 20.67 15.08 9.35
N GLY A 85 20.33 16.37 9.39
CA GLY A 85 19.94 17.12 8.18
C GLY A 85 18.54 16.77 7.65
N SER A 86 17.59 16.44 8.55
CA SER A 86 16.23 15.97 8.24
C SER A 86 15.46 16.81 7.20
N GLN A 87 15.69 18.13 7.14
CA GLN A 87 15.03 19.02 6.20
C GLN A 87 15.34 18.68 4.72
N VAL A 88 16.60 18.36 4.42
CA VAL A 88 17.02 18.01 3.04
C VAL A 88 16.39 16.68 2.62
N TRP A 89 16.42 15.69 3.52
CA TRP A 89 15.84 14.37 3.27
C TRP A 89 14.32 14.41 3.08
N ALA A 90 13.62 15.26 3.82
CA ALA A 90 12.17 15.45 3.66
C ALA A 90 11.83 16.01 2.27
N VAL A 91 12.54 17.06 1.82
CA VAL A 91 12.32 17.66 0.49
C VAL A 91 12.59 16.66 -0.62
N LEU A 92 13.72 15.95 -0.57
CA LEU A 92 14.07 14.94 -1.58
C LEU A 92 13.01 13.83 -1.66
N PHE A 93 12.52 13.37 -0.50
CA PHE A 93 11.50 12.32 -0.46
C PHE A 93 10.17 12.77 -1.07
N PHE A 94 9.67 13.95 -0.71
CA PHE A 94 8.42 14.45 -1.26
C PHE A 94 8.52 14.80 -2.76
N VAL A 95 9.66 15.34 -3.21
CA VAL A 95 9.91 15.58 -4.65
C VAL A 95 9.92 14.26 -5.43
N MET A 96 10.54 13.21 -4.88
CA MET A 96 10.51 11.87 -5.48
C MET A 96 9.07 11.35 -5.59
N LEU A 97 8.29 11.38 -4.50
CA LEU A 97 6.89 10.95 -4.51
C LEU A 97 6.04 11.75 -5.51
N PHE A 98 6.27 13.06 -5.59
CA PHE A 98 5.60 13.93 -6.54
C PHE A 98 5.94 13.58 -7.99
N SER A 99 7.21 13.33 -8.31
CA SER A 99 7.65 12.94 -9.65
C SER A 99 7.13 11.56 -10.08
N LEU A 100 7.10 10.60 -9.15
CA LEU A 100 6.48 9.28 -9.38
C LEU A 100 4.98 9.40 -9.65
N GLY A 101 4.28 10.24 -8.89
CA GLY A 101 2.87 10.54 -9.12
C GLY A 101 2.62 11.19 -10.48
N LEU A 102 3.39 12.23 -10.82
CA LEU A 102 3.23 12.96 -12.09
C LEU A 102 3.47 12.08 -13.31
N SER A 103 4.54 11.28 -13.32
CA SER A 103 4.88 10.41 -14.45
C SER A 103 3.79 9.37 -14.73
N SER A 104 3.21 8.76 -13.69
CA SER A 104 2.08 7.84 -13.83
C SER A 104 0.82 8.54 -14.34
N MET A 105 0.54 9.76 -13.88
CA MET A 105 -0.65 10.51 -14.31
C MET A 105 -0.60 10.90 -15.79
N PHE A 106 0.59 11.17 -16.35
CA PHE A 106 0.72 11.39 -17.80
C PHE A 106 0.32 10.14 -18.61
N GLY A 107 0.78 8.96 -18.20
CA GLY A 107 0.39 7.70 -18.86
C GLY A 107 -1.11 7.42 -18.74
N ASN A 108 -1.71 7.67 -17.57
CA ASN A 108 -3.16 7.50 -17.37
C ASN A 108 -3.98 8.46 -18.24
N LEU A 109 -3.56 9.72 -18.34
CA LEU A 109 -4.25 10.72 -19.16
C LEU A 109 -4.15 10.37 -20.65
N GLU A 110 -2.98 9.94 -21.13
CA GLU A 110 -2.79 9.50 -22.51
C GLU A 110 -3.59 8.22 -22.82
N GLY A 111 -3.67 7.29 -21.87
CA GLY A 111 -4.46 6.07 -21.97
C GLY A 111 -5.97 6.30 -22.08
N VAL A 112 -6.49 7.41 -21.54
CA VAL A 112 -7.89 7.82 -21.71
C VAL A 112 -8.07 8.66 -22.97
N LEU A 113 -7.13 9.57 -23.25
CA LEU A 113 -7.22 10.53 -24.36
C LEU A 113 -7.14 9.84 -25.73
N THR A 114 -6.22 8.89 -25.90
CA THR A 114 -5.98 8.18 -27.16
C THR A 114 -7.21 7.43 -27.67
N PRO A 115 -7.84 6.52 -26.90
CA PRO A 115 -9.03 5.80 -27.39
C PRO A 115 -10.23 6.72 -27.64
N LEU A 116 -10.39 7.80 -26.85
CA LEU A 116 -11.45 8.79 -27.08
C LEU A 116 -11.27 9.55 -28.41
N LEU A 117 -10.02 9.85 -28.77
CA LEU A 117 -9.69 10.50 -30.04
C LEU A 117 -9.89 9.53 -31.21
N ASP A 118 -9.44 8.27 -31.06
CA ASP A 118 -9.53 7.25 -32.10
C ASP A 118 -10.98 6.88 -32.44
N LEU A 119 -11.88 6.85 -31.45
CA LEU A 119 -13.31 6.58 -31.65
C LEU A 119 -14.07 7.71 -32.40
N HIS A 120 -13.41 8.82 -32.77
CA HIS A 120 -14.06 9.98 -33.42
C HIS A 120 -15.29 10.52 -32.65
N MET A 121 -15.37 10.30 -31.34
CA MET A 121 -16.43 10.90 -30.51
C MET A 121 -16.33 12.44 -30.45
N ILE A 122 -15.18 12.99 -30.82
CA ILE A 122 -14.89 14.41 -30.76
C ILE A 122 -15.06 15.01 -32.15
N PRO A 123 -15.85 16.09 -32.28
CA PRO A 123 -15.95 16.78 -33.53
C PRO A 123 -14.60 17.41 -33.94
N PRO A 124 -14.23 17.38 -35.23
CA PRO A 124 -12.91 17.78 -35.72
C PRO A 124 -12.62 19.28 -35.56
N TRP A 125 -13.60 20.09 -35.15
CA TRP A 125 -13.42 21.52 -34.88
C TRP A 125 -12.86 21.81 -33.48
N ILE A 126 -12.85 20.84 -32.56
CA ILE A 126 -12.35 21.06 -31.19
C ILE A 126 -10.84 20.76 -31.15
N PRO A 127 -10.01 21.73 -30.75
CA PRO A 127 -8.57 21.51 -30.58
C PRO A 127 -8.32 20.57 -29.38
N LYS A 128 -7.28 19.73 -29.49
CA LYS A 128 -6.99 18.66 -28.52
C LYS A 128 -6.75 19.21 -27.11
N GLU A 129 -6.19 20.41 -27.02
CA GLU A 129 -5.87 21.11 -25.77
C GLU A 129 -7.12 21.40 -24.94
N ILE A 130 -8.21 21.82 -25.60
CA ILE A 130 -9.49 22.13 -24.93
C ILE A 130 -10.12 20.84 -24.39
N PHE A 131 -10.05 19.75 -25.17
CA PHE A 131 -10.60 18.47 -24.76
C PHE A 131 -9.85 17.88 -23.56
N THR A 132 -8.51 17.94 -23.58
CA THR A 132 -7.69 17.55 -22.42
C THR A 132 -8.01 18.39 -21.20
N GLY A 133 -8.21 19.70 -21.36
CA GLY A 133 -8.65 20.60 -20.29
C GLY A 133 -10.00 20.20 -19.70
N LEU A 134 -10.96 19.78 -20.53
CA LEU A 134 -12.27 19.31 -20.09
C LEU A 134 -12.17 18.02 -19.27
N ILE A 135 -11.40 17.03 -19.74
CA ILE A 135 -11.14 15.78 -18.99
C ILE A 135 -10.52 16.12 -17.64
N CYS A 136 -9.51 16.99 -17.61
CA CYS A 136 -8.87 17.43 -16.38
C CYS A 136 -9.88 18.08 -15.42
N LEU A 137 -10.75 18.98 -15.91
CA LEU A 137 -11.76 19.65 -15.10
C LEU A 137 -12.81 18.68 -14.53
N THR A 138 -13.27 17.70 -15.33
CA THR A 138 -14.18 16.66 -14.85
C THR A 138 -13.52 15.79 -13.79
N SER A 139 -12.26 15.38 -14.01
CA SER A 139 -11.50 14.60 -13.03
C SER A 139 -11.27 15.36 -11.71
N PHE A 140 -10.99 16.66 -11.79
CA PHE A 140 -10.85 17.54 -10.63
C PHE A 140 -12.16 17.62 -9.81
N THR A 141 -13.30 17.73 -10.50
CA THR A 141 -14.61 17.78 -9.85
C THR A 141 -14.92 16.48 -9.10
N VAL A 142 -14.60 15.33 -9.70
CA VAL A 142 -14.76 14.01 -9.04
C VAL A 142 -13.78 13.87 -7.87
N ALA A 143 -12.54 14.34 -8.01
CA ALA A 143 -11.52 14.26 -6.96
C ALA A 143 -11.89 15.03 -5.68
N LEU A 144 -12.80 16.01 -5.75
CA LEU A 144 -13.30 16.73 -4.57
C LEU A 144 -13.96 15.80 -3.54
N ILE A 145 -14.50 14.65 -3.94
CA ILE A 145 -15.08 13.70 -2.97
C ILE A 145 -14.04 13.19 -1.96
N PHE A 146 -12.78 13.11 -2.37
CA PHE A 146 -11.67 12.61 -1.54
C PHE A 146 -11.11 13.68 -0.58
N THR A 147 -11.50 14.95 -0.72
CA THR A 147 -11.06 16.03 0.17
C THR A 147 -12.00 16.26 1.37
N LEU A 148 -13.12 15.55 1.43
CA LEU A 148 -14.04 15.59 2.57
C LEU A 148 -13.38 15.01 3.84
N GLY A 149 -13.95 15.30 5.02
CA GLY A 149 -13.45 14.78 6.29
C GLY A 149 -13.45 13.24 6.39
N SER A 150 -14.27 12.55 5.59
CA SER A 150 -14.28 11.09 5.44
C SER A 150 -13.55 10.60 4.19
N GLY A 151 -12.77 11.46 3.51
CA GLY A 151 -12.19 11.20 2.20
C GLY A 151 -11.19 10.04 2.17
N ASN A 152 -10.48 9.80 3.28
CA ASN A 152 -9.56 8.66 3.40
C ASN A 152 -10.30 7.32 3.25
N TYR A 153 -11.48 7.17 3.86
CA TYR A 153 -12.30 5.96 3.71
C TYR A 153 -12.76 5.75 2.27
N TRP A 154 -13.20 6.82 1.60
CA TRP A 154 -13.57 6.76 0.18
C TRP A 154 -12.41 6.32 -0.70
N LEU A 155 -11.20 6.84 -0.43
CA LEU A 155 -9.98 6.47 -1.16
C LEU A 155 -9.62 5.00 -0.93
N GLU A 156 -9.68 4.51 0.31
CA GLU A 156 -9.38 3.12 0.65
C GLU A 156 -10.33 2.14 -0.05
N ILE A 157 -11.64 2.40 0.02
CA ILE A 157 -12.66 1.60 -0.66
C ILE A 157 -12.43 1.61 -2.17
N PHE A 158 -12.25 2.79 -2.76
CA PHE A 158 -12.03 2.92 -4.20
C PHE A 158 -10.77 2.18 -4.66
N ASN A 159 -9.65 2.33 -3.93
CA ASN A 159 -8.39 1.68 -4.27
C ASN A 159 -8.50 0.14 -4.18
N SER A 160 -9.23 -0.38 -3.19
CA SER A 160 -9.44 -1.83 -3.03
C SER A 160 -10.22 -2.42 -4.21
N TYR A 161 -11.34 -1.79 -4.58
CA TYR A 161 -12.22 -2.29 -5.63
C TYR A 161 -11.70 -2.02 -7.05
N VAL A 162 -11.21 -0.81 -7.32
CA VAL A 162 -10.83 -0.39 -8.68
C VAL A 162 -9.43 -0.89 -9.08
N GLY A 163 -8.52 -1.06 -8.11
CA GLY A 163 -7.15 -1.47 -8.42
C GLY A 163 -7.01 -2.94 -8.83
N SER A 164 -7.87 -3.83 -8.31
CA SER A 164 -7.68 -5.28 -8.42
C SER A 164 -8.61 -5.94 -9.45
N MET A 165 -9.93 -5.75 -9.30
CA MET A 165 -10.93 -6.45 -10.12
C MET A 165 -10.86 -6.14 -11.62
N PRO A 166 -10.91 -4.86 -12.07
CA PRO A 166 -11.00 -4.56 -13.49
C PRO A 166 -9.70 -4.92 -14.22
N LEU A 167 -8.55 -4.68 -13.58
CA LEU A 167 -7.23 -4.97 -14.16
C LEU A 167 -7.08 -6.46 -14.46
N LEU A 168 -7.49 -7.32 -13.52
CA LEU A 168 -7.42 -8.77 -13.69
C LEU A 168 -8.34 -9.24 -14.83
N ILE A 169 -9.59 -8.77 -14.86
CA ILE A 169 -10.56 -9.12 -15.90
C ILE A 169 -10.05 -8.69 -17.29
N ILE A 170 -9.58 -7.45 -17.43
CA ILE A 170 -9.07 -6.91 -18.70
C ILE A 170 -7.85 -7.72 -19.16
N ALA A 171 -6.87 -7.96 -18.29
CA ALA A 171 -5.67 -8.73 -18.63
C ALA A 171 -5.99 -10.17 -19.06
N PHE A 172 -6.97 -10.82 -18.42
CA PHE A 172 -7.42 -12.16 -18.80
C PHE A 172 -8.02 -12.19 -20.21
N PHE A 173 -8.93 -11.25 -20.51
CA PHE A 173 -9.54 -11.17 -21.83
C PHE A 173 -8.56 -10.75 -22.92
N GLU A 174 -7.60 -9.89 -22.63
CA GLU A 174 -6.56 -9.47 -23.58
C GLU A 174 -5.71 -10.66 -24.02
N ILE A 175 -5.23 -11.48 -23.07
CA ILE A 175 -4.42 -12.66 -23.39
C ILE A 175 -5.24 -13.71 -24.14
N ILE A 176 -6.50 -13.95 -23.77
CA ILE A 176 -7.36 -14.86 -24.51
C ILE A 176 -7.58 -14.36 -25.94
N SER A 177 -7.81 -13.06 -26.10
CA SER A 177 -8.05 -12.45 -27.41
C SER A 177 -6.83 -12.58 -28.32
N VAL A 178 -5.62 -12.33 -27.82
CA VAL A 178 -4.39 -12.43 -28.62
C VAL A 178 -4.04 -13.90 -28.94
N VAL A 179 -4.13 -14.79 -27.96
CA VAL A 179 -3.63 -16.17 -28.12
C VAL A 179 -4.61 -17.07 -28.87
N TYR A 180 -5.90 -16.99 -28.53
CA TYR A 180 -6.92 -17.91 -29.03
C TYR A 180 -7.79 -17.33 -30.15
N ILE A 181 -8.16 -16.04 -30.09
CA ILE A 181 -9.01 -15.42 -31.12
C ILE A 181 -8.16 -14.96 -32.31
N TYR A 182 -7.11 -14.17 -32.08
CA TYR A 182 -6.19 -13.73 -33.14
C TYR A 182 -5.32 -14.88 -33.65
N GLY A 183 -4.93 -15.78 -32.73
CA GLY A 183 -4.17 -16.98 -33.01
C GLY A 183 -2.67 -16.75 -32.88
N ILE A 184 -2.04 -17.55 -32.02
CA ILE A 184 -0.61 -17.45 -31.70
C ILE A 184 0.33 -17.57 -32.91
N ASN A 185 -0.05 -18.33 -33.94
CA ASN A 185 0.78 -18.49 -35.14
C ASN A 185 0.86 -17.20 -35.94
N LYS A 186 -0.28 -16.53 -36.13
CA LYS A 186 -0.35 -15.25 -36.83
C LYS A 186 0.41 -14.17 -36.05
N PHE A 187 0.27 -14.17 -34.73
CA PHE A 187 1.04 -13.28 -33.86
C PHE A 187 2.56 -13.50 -33.95
N ASN A 188 3.02 -14.75 -34.04
CA ASN A 188 4.44 -15.06 -34.24
C ASN A 188 4.96 -14.59 -35.60
N ASP A 189 4.15 -14.71 -36.65
CA ASP A 189 4.49 -14.22 -38.00
C ASP A 189 4.60 -12.69 -38.03
N ASP A 190 3.69 -11.99 -37.34
CA ASP A 190 3.74 -10.53 -37.21
C ASP A 190 4.98 -10.06 -36.44
N ILE A 191 5.36 -10.75 -35.36
CA ILE A 191 6.59 -10.43 -34.62
C ILE A 191 7.83 -10.66 -35.47
N GLU A 192 7.86 -11.75 -36.27
CA GLU A 192 8.96 -11.99 -37.20
C GLU A 192 9.06 -10.89 -38.25
N TRP A 193 7.92 -10.40 -38.75
CA TRP A 193 7.88 -9.29 -39.71
C TRP A 193 8.40 -7.98 -39.10
N MET A 194 8.08 -7.68 -37.84
CA MET A 194 8.52 -6.45 -37.16
C MET A 194 9.96 -6.51 -36.65
N SER A 195 10.38 -7.65 -36.08
CA SER A 195 11.67 -7.80 -35.37
C SER A 195 12.71 -8.60 -36.16
N GLY A 196 12.33 -9.19 -37.30
CA GLY A 196 13.21 -10.00 -38.15
C GLY A 196 13.53 -11.39 -37.61
N ARG A 197 12.94 -11.83 -36.48
CA ARG A 197 13.19 -13.13 -35.84
C ARG A 197 11.92 -13.67 -35.18
N ARG A 198 11.67 -14.97 -35.29
CA ARG A 198 10.57 -15.63 -34.56
C ARG A 198 10.84 -15.69 -33.05
N PRO A 199 9.80 -15.50 -32.22
CA PRO A 199 9.89 -15.72 -30.78
C PRO A 199 10.29 -17.15 -30.44
N ASN A 200 11.19 -17.30 -29.46
CA ASN A 200 11.63 -18.61 -28.97
C ASN A 200 10.45 -19.42 -28.37
N ILE A 201 10.60 -20.74 -28.30
CA ILE A 201 9.60 -21.68 -27.78
C ILE A 201 9.19 -21.34 -26.34
N TYR A 202 10.12 -20.78 -25.54
CA TYR A 202 9.83 -20.25 -24.21
C TYR A 202 8.68 -19.22 -24.22
N TRP A 203 8.73 -18.25 -25.14
CA TRP A 203 7.70 -17.21 -25.25
C TRP A 203 6.37 -17.80 -25.72
N GLN A 204 6.41 -18.73 -26.67
CA GLN A 204 5.21 -19.41 -27.17
C GLN A 204 4.54 -20.25 -26.09
N ALA A 205 5.31 -21.01 -25.30
CA ALA A 205 4.78 -21.79 -24.18
C ALA A 205 4.20 -20.89 -23.08
N THR A 206 4.88 -19.76 -22.81
CA THR A 206 4.44 -18.78 -21.82
C THR A 206 3.09 -18.18 -22.20
N TRP A 207 2.95 -17.66 -23.41
CA TRP A 207 1.70 -17.05 -23.87
C TRP A 207 0.58 -18.07 -24.04
N ARG A 208 0.89 -19.29 -24.52
CA ARG A 208 -0.15 -20.29 -24.81
C ARG A 208 -0.71 -20.97 -23.57
N PHE A 209 0.13 -21.26 -22.58
CA PHE A 209 -0.25 -22.10 -21.44
C PHE A 209 0.01 -21.45 -20.09
N ILE A 210 1.20 -20.88 -19.86
CA ILE A 210 1.60 -20.41 -18.52
C ILE A 210 0.81 -19.17 -18.11
N SER A 211 0.77 -18.13 -18.94
CA SER A 211 0.10 -16.87 -18.62
C SER A 211 -1.42 -17.02 -18.45
N PRO A 212 -2.15 -17.69 -19.35
CA PRO A 212 -3.59 -17.91 -19.17
C PRO A 212 -3.90 -18.73 -17.91
N LEU A 213 -3.10 -19.77 -17.62
CA LEU A 213 -3.28 -20.60 -16.44
C LEU A 213 -3.02 -19.82 -15.14
N MET A 214 -1.92 -19.07 -15.08
CA MET A 214 -1.59 -18.25 -13.91
C MET A 214 -2.66 -17.19 -13.64
N LEU A 215 -3.14 -16.50 -14.69
CA LEU A 215 -4.22 -15.52 -14.54
C LEU A 215 -5.54 -16.17 -14.14
N LEU A 216 -5.87 -17.35 -14.67
CA LEU A 216 -7.06 -18.10 -14.26
C LEU A 216 -6.99 -18.49 -12.78
N VAL A 217 -5.84 -18.97 -12.30
CA VAL A 217 -5.64 -19.32 -10.89
C VAL A 217 -5.81 -18.10 -9.99
N VAL A 218 -5.19 -16.97 -10.34
CA VAL A 218 -5.32 -15.73 -9.57
C VAL A 218 -6.75 -15.22 -9.59
N PHE A 219 -7.44 -15.31 -10.74
CA PHE A 219 -8.86 -14.93 -10.86
C PHE A 219 -9.75 -15.75 -9.92
N VAL A 220 -9.62 -17.08 -9.95
CA VAL A 220 -10.42 -17.98 -9.12
C VAL A 220 -10.11 -17.77 -7.64
N ALA A 221 -8.82 -17.68 -7.27
CA ALA A 221 -8.41 -17.41 -5.89
C ALA A 221 -8.99 -16.08 -5.38
N TYR A 222 -8.96 -15.05 -6.22
CA TYR A 222 -9.52 -13.75 -5.89
C TYR A 222 -11.03 -13.83 -5.65
N VAL A 223 -11.79 -14.49 -6.54
CA VAL A 223 -13.25 -14.69 -6.38
C VAL A 223 -13.59 -15.47 -5.10
N VAL A 224 -12.80 -16.49 -4.76
CA VAL A 224 -12.99 -17.27 -3.53
C VAL A 224 -12.76 -16.39 -2.29
N VAL A 225 -11.69 -15.59 -2.27
CA VAL A 225 -11.39 -14.71 -1.14
C VAL A 225 -12.46 -13.64 -0.94
N GLU A 226 -12.97 -13.05 -2.02
CA GLU A 226 -14.09 -12.10 -1.95
C GLU A 226 -15.41 -12.77 -1.51
N ALA A 227 -15.65 -14.02 -1.90
CA ALA A 227 -16.85 -14.75 -1.48
C ALA A 227 -16.85 -15.09 0.03
N GLU A 228 -15.67 -15.30 0.62
CA GLU A 228 -15.54 -15.65 2.05
C GLU A 228 -15.47 -14.41 2.96
N LYS A 229 -14.98 -13.27 2.46
CA LYS A 229 -14.80 -12.06 3.26
C LYS A 229 -16.06 -11.19 3.26
N GLN A 230 -16.53 -10.84 4.46
CA GLN A 230 -17.51 -9.76 4.61
C GLN A 230 -16.81 -8.42 4.39
N PRO A 231 -17.43 -7.45 3.68
CA PRO A 231 -16.82 -6.15 3.44
C PRO A 231 -16.70 -5.37 4.76
N THR A 232 -15.48 -5.30 5.30
CA THR A 232 -15.15 -4.53 6.52
C THR A 232 -14.18 -3.42 6.19
N TYR A 233 -14.38 -2.23 6.77
CA TYR A 233 -13.45 -1.11 6.67
C TYR A 233 -12.91 -0.74 8.05
N ASN A 234 -11.65 -0.31 8.13
CA ASN A 234 -11.00 0.05 9.39
C ASN A 234 -11.45 1.44 9.83
N ALA A 235 -12.30 1.55 10.85
CA ALA A 235 -12.70 2.84 11.40
C ALA A 235 -11.60 3.45 12.30
N TRP A 236 -11.37 4.77 12.19
CA TRP A 236 -10.41 5.51 13.00
C TRP A 236 -10.70 5.44 14.51
N ASN A 237 -11.97 5.30 14.91
CA ASN A 237 -12.37 5.12 16.31
C ASN A 237 -13.20 3.83 16.49
N PRO A 238 -12.61 2.73 16.98
CA PRO A 238 -13.33 1.47 17.17
C PRO A 238 -14.37 1.52 18.29
N ASP A 239 -14.21 2.42 19.28
CA ASP A 239 -15.12 2.55 20.41
C ASP A 239 -16.44 3.27 20.04
N TYR A 240 -16.38 4.15 19.04
CA TYR A 240 -17.58 4.84 18.53
C TYR A 240 -18.47 3.92 17.70
N VAL A 241 -17.87 3.01 16.92
CA VAL A 241 -18.60 2.04 16.08
C VAL A 241 -19.34 1.01 16.95
N ARG A 242 -18.75 0.57 18.07
CA ARG A 242 -19.40 -0.37 19.00
C ARG A 242 -20.65 0.21 19.67
N LYS A 243 -20.68 1.53 19.89
CA LYS A 243 -21.85 2.24 20.47
C LYS A 243 -23.02 2.43 19.50
N ILE A 244 -22.79 2.36 18.18
CA ILE A 244 -23.84 2.51 17.16
C ILE A 244 -24.49 1.16 16.81
N LEU A 245 -23.77 0.06 17.07
CA LEU A 245 -24.22 -1.31 16.80
C LEU A 245 -24.90 -2.01 17.99
N GLN A 246 -25.17 -1.28 19.09
CA GLN A 246 -26.01 -1.71 20.22
C GLN A 246 -27.29 -0.88 20.25
#